data_AF-A0A536BRF4-F1
#
_entry.id   AF-A0A536BRF4-F1
#
_cell.length_a   1.000
_cell.length_b   1.000
_cell.length_c   1.000
_cell.angle_alpha   90.00
_cell.angle_beta   90.00
_cell.angle_gamma   90.00
#
_symmetry.space_group_name_H-M   'P 1'
#
loop_
_entity.id
_entity.type
_entity.pdbx_description
1 polymer ?
#
loop_
_entity_poly.entity_id
_entity_poly.type
_entity_poly.pdbx_seq_one_letter_code
_entity_poly.pdbx_strand_id
1 'polypeptide(L)'
;MAVEALTPRPASAKEASPGRAWWIEPALTVVCYSAFVIYASWSVFSGTVVGYDPYVSPFFSTWLGFGLIKVPVIGILIPFLAVIPLGLRGSCYYYRKSYFRSFFWDPPACAIQELKRGRYRGETRFPWVLNNYHRYFLLLSLIVLLFLWVDVVRAFMLHGHLLIGL
;
A
#
# COMPACT_ATOMS: atom_id res chain seq x y z
N MET A 1 10.67 44.10 -24.42
CA MET A 1 11.85 43.23 -24.22
C MET A 1 11.35 41.85 -23.84
N ALA A 2 11.27 40.94 -24.80
CA ALA A 2 10.84 39.57 -24.55
C ALA A 2 12.02 38.83 -23.90
N VAL A 3 11.86 38.44 -22.63
CA VAL A 3 12.76 37.47 -22.01
C VAL A 3 12.40 36.14 -22.63
N GLU A 4 13.18 35.71 -23.62
CA GLU A 4 13.14 34.34 -24.12
C GLU A 4 13.44 33.44 -22.92
N ALA A 5 12.41 32.81 -22.37
CA ALA A 5 12.58 31.81 -21.32
C ALA A 5 13.28 30.62 -21.97
N LEU A 6 14.62 30.64 -21.96
CA LEU A 6 15.46 29.50 -22.29
C LEU A 6 14.98 28.35 -21.41
N THR A 7 14.22 27.43 -21.99
CA THR A 7 13.84 26.20 -21.31
C THR A 7 15.15 25.46 -21.05
N PRO A 8 15.59 25.33 -19.78
CA PRO A 8 16.88 24.73 -19.50
C PRO A 8 16.88 23.33 -20.09
N ARG A 9 17.96 23.02 -20.83
CA ARG A 9 18.10 21.72 -21.47
C ARG A 9 17.95 20.65 -20.38
N PRO A 10 17.24 19.55 -20.68
CA PRO A 10 17.28 18.35 -19.87
C PRO A 10 18.68 17.94 -19.41
N ALA A 11 19.02 18.14 -18.12
CA ALA A 11 20.29 17.69 -17.55
C ALA A 11 20.29 16.16 -17.43
N SER A 12 21.34 15.51 -17.92
CA SER A 12 21.54 14.07 -17.75
C SER A 12 21.71 13.73 -16.26
N ALA A 13 21.33 12.53 -15.82
CA ALA A 13 21.48 12.10 -14.42
C ALA A 13 22.93 12.26 -13.90
N LYS A 14 23.93 12.09 -14.79
CA LYS A 14 25.35 12.31 -14.48
C LYS A 14 25.70 13.79 -14.27
N GLU A 15 25.09 14.69 -15.04
CA GLU A 15 25.29 16.15 -14.93
C GLU A 15 24.55 16.72 -13.73
N ALA A 16 23.32 16.25 -13.48
CA ALA A 16 22.47 16.70 -12.39
C ALA A 16 22.95 16.26 -11.00
N SER A 17 23.65 15.12 -10.92
CA SER A 17 24.10 14.55 -9.65
C SER A 17 25.47 13.85 -9.74
N PRO A 18 26.56 14.60 -10.00
CA PRO A 18 27.91 14.02 -10.04
C PRO A 18 28.25 13.38 -8.69
N GLY A 19 28.58 12.09 -8.69
CA GLY A 19 29.01 11.35 -7.49
C GLY A 19 27.91 11.06 -6.44
N ARG A 20 26.65 11.45 -6.68
CA ARG A 20 25.53 11.15 -5.77
C ARG A 20 24.75 9.94 -6.25
N ALA A 21 24.47 9.02 -5.33
CA ALA A 21 23.72 7.80 -5.63
C ALA A 21 22.20 8.06 -5.57
N TRP A 22 21.72 8.83 -6.56
CA TRP A 22 20.32 9.23 -6.73
C TRP A 22 19.34 8.05 -6.85
N TRP A 23 19.84 6.89 -7.23
CA TRP A 23 19.06 5.67 -7.42
C TRP A 23 18.80 4.92 -6.10
N ILE A 24 19.50 5.23 -5.00
CA ILE A 24 19.37 4.49 -3.73
C ILE A 24 17.96 4.63 -3.15
N GLU A 25 17.43 5.85 -3.06
CA GLU A 25 16.11 6.10 -2.51
C GLU A 25 14.98 5.35 -3.27
N PRO A 26 14.88 5.45 -4.61
CA PRO A 26 13.91 4.67 -5.36
C PRO A 26 14.18 3.16 -5.30
N ALA A 27 15.44 2.71 -5.32
CA ALA A 27 15.76 1.28 -5.24
C ALA A 27 15.35 0.68 -3.89
N LEU A 28 15.65 1.35 -2.78
CA LEU A 28 15.24 0.92 -1.44
C LEU A 28 13.71 0.86 -1.34
N THR A 29 13.03 1.86 -1.90
CA THR A 29 11.57 1.89 -1.94
C THR A 29 10.99 0.67 -2.68
N VAL A 30 11.54 0.33 -3.85
CA VAL A 30 11.14 -0.86 -4.62
C VAL A 30 11.40 -2.15 -3.84
N VAL A 31 12.55 -2.27 -3.19
CA VAL A 31 12.91 -3.46 -2.39
C VAL A 31 11.98 -3.62 -1.19
N CYS A 32 11.74 -2.56 -0.42
CA CYS A 32 10.84 -2.63 0.73
C CYS A 32 9.40 -2.95 0.31
N TYR A 33 8.90 -2.32 -0.77
CA TYR A 33 7.55 -2.61 -1.24
C TYR A 33 7.40 -4.02 -1.81
N SER A 34 8.35 -4.50 -2.59
CA SER A 34 8.30 -5.85 -3.16
C SER A 34 8.41 -6.91 -2.06
N ALA A 35 9.33 -6.73 -1.11
CA ALA A 35 9.46 -7.61 0.05
C ALA A 35 8.17 -7.67 0.87
N PHE A 36 7.54 -6.52 1.12
CA PHE A 36 6.26 -6.46 1.83
C PHE A 36 5.14 -7.18 1.07
N VAL A 37 5.01 -6.96 -0.25
CA VAL A 37 3.96 -7.61 -1.06
C VAL A 37 4.16 -9.12 -1.12
N ILE A 38 5.40 -9.59 -1.29
CA ILE A 38 5.74 -11.02 -1.30
C ILE A 38 5.40 -11.64 0.06
N TYR A 39 5.85 -11.01 1.15
CA TYR A 39 5.59 -11.49 2.51
C TYR A 39 4.09 -11.51 2.83
N ALA A 40 3.36 -10.44 2.49
CA ALA A 40 1.92 -10.36 2.72
C ALA A 40 1.15 -11.41 1.90
N SER A 41 1.53 -11.62 0.64
CA SER A 41 0.93 -12.66 -0.21
C SER A 41 1.19 -14.04 0.39
N TRP A 42 2.45 -14.32 0.76
CA TRP A 42 2.80 -15.58 1.41
C TRP A 42 2.04 -15.79 2.72
N SER A 43 1.93 -14.77 3.57
CA SER A 43 1.17 -14.83 4.83
C SER A 43 -0.31 -15.15 4.60
N VAL A 44 -0.94 -14.56 3.59
CA VAL A 44 -2.36 -14.83 3.25
C VAL A 44 -2.53 -16.26 2.72
N PHE A 45 -1.68 -16.72 1.81
CA PHE A 45 -1.79 -18.05 1.21
C PHE A 45 -1.34 -19.18 2.14
N SER A 46 -0.47 -18.88 3.11
CA SER A 46 0.01 -19.89 4.07
C SER A 46 -1.10 -20.46 4.95
N GLY A 47 -2.22 -19.73 5.12
CA GLY A 47 -3.43 -20.22 5.80
C GLY A 47 -3.23 -20.65 7.26
N THR A 48 -2.04 -20.45 7.83
CA THR A 48 -1.76 -20.77 9.22
C THR A 48 -2.38 -19.69 10.09
N VAL A 49 -3.35 -20.08 10.93
CA VAL A 49 -3.93 -19.18 11.92
C VAL A 49 -2.83 -18.84 12.93
N VAL A 50 -2.15 -17.71 12.71
CA VAL A 50 -1.15 -17.18 13.66
C VAL A 50 -1.92 -16.47 14.76
N GLY A 51 -2.47 -17.26 15.68
CA GLY A 51 -3.19 -16.77 16.86
C GLY A 51 -2.62 -17.40 18.12
N TYR A 52 -2.35 -16.58 19.13
CA TYR A 52 -2.08 -17.02 20.49
C TYR A 52 -3.20 -16.46 21.34
N ASP A 53 -4.13 -17.28 21.80
CA ASP A 53 -5.30 -16.85 22.58
C ASP A 53 -4.88 -15.86 23.68
N PRO A 54 -5.35 -14.59 23.70
CA PRO A 54 -6.48 -13.98 22.97
C PRO A 54 -6.16 -13.17 21.71
N TYR A 55 -4.90 -13.17 21.28
CA TYR A 55 -4.40 -12.42 20.13
C TYR A 55 -4.62 -13.18 18.82
N VAL A 56 -5.46 -12.62 17.95
CA VAL A 56 -5.65 -13.10 16.58
C VAL A 56 -5.00 -12.09 15.62
N SER A 57 -4.27 -12.57 14.61
CA SER A 57 -3.69 -11.66 13.62
C SER A 57 -4.79 -10.96 12.79
N PRO A 58 -4.61 -9.69 12.42
CA PRO A 58 -5.64 -8.92 11.69
C PRO A 58 -6.06 -9.54 10.35
N PHE A 59 -5.21 -10.36 9.73
CA PHE A 59 -5.50 -11.04 8.47
C PHE A 59 -6.47 -12.22 8.65
N PHE A 60 -6.54 -12.82 9.84
CA PHE A 60 -7.39 -13.96 10.16
C PHE A 60 -8.58 -13.60 11.06
N SER A 61 -8.86 -12.31 11.25
CA SER A 61 -10.09 -11.92 11.94
C SER A 61 -11.31 -12.36 11.13
N THR A 62 -11.96 -13.42 11.60
CA THR A 62 -13.13 -14.07 10.99
C THR A 62 -14.45 -13.44 11.43
N TRP A 63 -14.41 -12.29 12.12
CA TRP A 63 -15.60 -11.69 12.72
C TRP A 63 -16.45 -10.83 11.77
N LEU A 64 -16.28 -10.99 10.45
CA LEU A 64 -17.12 -10.36 9.42
C LEU A 64 -18.54 -10.95 9.32
N GLY A 65 -18.89 -11.93 10.16
CA GLY A 65 -20.24 -12.45 10.31
C GLY A 65 -20.64 -12.46 11.77
N PHE A 66 -21.70 -11.73 12.11
CA PHE A 66 -22.47 -11.84 13.36
C PHE A 66 -22.71 -13.32 13.72
N GLY A 67 -21.84 -13.94 14.53
CA GLY A 67 -22.07 -15.16 15.34
C GLY A 67 -22.75 -16.40 14.72
N LEU A 68 -23.22 -16.39 13.47
CA LEU A 68 -24.15 -17.36 12.90
C LEU A 68 -23.49 -18.26 11.86
N ILE A 69 -22.36 -17.84 11.28
CA ILE A 69 -21.72 -18.59 10.21
C ILE A 69 -20.21 -18.58 10.42
N LYS A 70 -19.68 -19.64 11.04
CA LYS A 70 -18.28 -20.04 10.89
C LYS A 70 -18.09 -20.57 9.47
N VAL A 71 -18.26 -19.72 8.46
CA VAL A 71 -18.07 -20.14 7.07
C VAL A 71 -16.59 -20.49 6.89
N PRO A 72 -16.26 -21.59 6.20
CA PRO A 72 -14.89 -21.90 5.83
C PRO A 72 -14.48 -20.97 4.68
N VAL A 73 -14.27 -19.67 4.95
CA VAL A 73 -13.93 -18.67 3.93
C VAL A 73 -12.42 -18.61 3.65
N ILE A 74 -11.76 -19.76 3.73
CA ILE A 74 -10.30 -19.89 3.89
C ILE A 74 -9.52 -19.55 2.61
N GLY A 75 -10.15 -19.52 1.43
CA GLY A 75 -9.43 -19.34 0.16
C GLY A 75 -9.60 -18.00 -0.53
N ILE A 76 -10.81 -17.44 -0.56
CA ILE A 76 -11.15 -16.34 -1.48
C ILE A 76 -11.32 -15.01 -0.74
N LEU A 77 -11.99 -14.98 0.42
CA LEU A 77 -12.30 -13.71 1.09
C LEU A 77 -11.12 -13.13 1.88
N ILE A 78 -10.21 -13.96 2.41
CA ILE A 78 -9.00 -13.51 3.11
C ILE A 78 -8.13 -12.61 2.21
N PRO A 79 -7.82 -12.99 0.95
CA PRO A 79 -7.12 -12.08 0.04
C PRO A 79 -7.96 -10.85 -0.32
N PHE A 80 -9.29 -10.96 -0.47
CA PHE A 80 -10.13 -9.76 -0.67
C PHE A 80 -10.07 -8.79 0.50
N LEU A 81 -10.08 -9.28 1.75
CA LEU A 81 -9.99 -8.45 2.95
C LEU A 81 -8.63 -7.75 3.04
N ALA A 82 -7.54 -8.42 2.66
CA ALA A 82 -6.20 -7.83 2.61
C ALA A 82 -6.02 -6.83 1.46
N VAL A 83 -6.70 -7.04 0.33
CA VAL A 83 -6.66 -6.15 -0.84
C VAL A 83 -7.32 -4.81 -0.56
N ILE A 84 -8.28 -4.73 0.36
CA ILE A 84 -8.96 -3.47 0.74
C ILE A 84 -7.99 -2.42 1.32
N PRO A 85 -7.30 -2.67 2.45
CA PRO A 85 -6.35 -1.72 3.02
C PRO A 85 -5.11 -1.56 2.13
N LEU A 86 -4.73 -2.59 1.38
CA LEU A 86 -3.63 -2.51 0.41
C LEU A 86 -4.00 -1.59 -0.77
N GLY A 87 -5.24 -1.66 -1.24
CA GLY A 87 -5.79 -0.80 -2.29
C GLY A 87 -5.93 0.65 -1.83
N LEU A 88 -6.30 0.88 -0.55
CA LEU A 88 -6.26 2.21 0.05
C LEU A 88 -4.85 2.82 0.03
N ARG A 89 -3.84 2.03 0.45
CA ARG A 89 -2.44 2.45 0.41
C ARG A 89 -1.98 2.68 -1.04
N GLY A 90 -2.24 1.74 -1.95
CA GLY A 90 -1.83 1.84 -3.36
C GLY A 90 -2.45 3.02 -4.11
N SER A 91 -3.70 3.39 -3.79
CA SER A 91 -4.42 4.49 -4.44
C SER A 91 -4.13 5.87 -3.82
N CYS A 92 -3.49 5.95 -2.65
CA CYS A 92 -3.28 7.24 -1.99
C CYS A 92 -2.24 8.12 -2.72
N TYR A 93 -2.38 9.44 -2.57
CA TYR A 93 -1.51 10.42 -3.21
C TYR A 93 -0.02 10.24 -2.87
N TYR A 94 0.28 9.80 -1.64
CA TYR A 94 1.65 9.55 -1.20
C TYR A 94 2.29 8.37 -1.94
N TYR A 95 1.60 7.22 -1.99
CA TYR A 95 2.09 6.02 -2.66
C TYR A 95 2.15 6.21 -4.16
N ARG A 96 1.19 6.95 -4.73
CA ARG A 96 1.20 7.45 -6.10
C ARG A 96 2.52 8.07 -6.48
N LYS A 97 2.97 9.07 -5.71
CA LYS A 97 4.29 9.67 -5.91
C LYS A 97 5.41 8.63 -5.84
N SER A 98 5.38 7.74 -4.84
CA SER A 98 6.45 6.77 -4.65
C SER A 98 6.60 5.77 -5.80
N TYR A 99 5.50 5.25 -6.36
CA TYR A 99 5.60 4.25 -7.42
C TYR A 99 5.93 4.88 -8.77
N PHE A 100 5.42 6.09 -9.06
CA PHE A 100 5.79 6.81 -10.28
C PHE A 100 7.30 7.12 -10.29
N ARG A 101 7.83 7.56 -9.14
CA ARG A 101 9.25 7.84 -8.97
C ARG A 101 10.13 6.59 -9.04
N SER A 102 9.70 5.50 -8.39
CA SER A 102 10.58 4.34 -8.16
C SER A 102 10.42 3.21 -9.19
N PHE A 103 9.20 2.96 -9.69
CA PHE A 103 8.93 1.93 -10.71
C PHE A 103 8.88 2.50 -12.13
N PHE A 104 8.26 3.67 -12.32
CA PHE A 104 8.08 4.26 -13.66
C PHE A 104 9.18 5.24 -14.05
N TRP A 105 10.00 5.66 -13.08
CA TRP A 105 11.12 6.60 -13.26
C TRP A 105 10.68 7.95 -13.87
N ASP A 106 9.46 8.36 -13.50
CA ASP A 106 8.86 9.64 -13.87
C ASP A 106 9.08 10.66 -12.74
N PRO A 107 9.81 11.74 -13.02
CA PRO A 107 11.24 11.88 -12.68
C PRO A 107 11.66 11.30 -11.30
N PRO A 108 12.81 10.59 -11.21
CA PRO A 108 13.26 9.93 -9.98
C PRO A 108 13.72 10.91 -8.88
N ALA A 109 14.12 12.13 -9.24
CA ALA A 109 14.53 13.18 -8.31
C ALA A 109 14.29 14.56 -8.91
N CYS A 110 14.20 15.61 -8.09
CA CYS A 110 13.91 16.97 -8.59
C CYS A 110 14.97 17.51 -9.58
N ALA A 111 16.22 17.04 -9.47
CA ALA A 111 17.31 17.43 -10.35
C ALA A 111 17.42 16.54 -11.62
N ILE A 112 16.75 15.39 -11.64
CA ILE A 112 16.92 14.37 -12.67
C ILE A 112 15.66 14.30 -13.52
N GLN A 113 15.85 14.25 -14.82
CA GLN A 113 14.75 14.12 -15.74
C GLN A 113 14.07 12.75 -15.73
N GLU A 114 12.84 12.73 -16.24
CA GLU A 114 12.14 11.50 -16.59
C GLU A 114 13.01 10.62 -17.50
N LEU A 115 13.33 9.41 -17.01
CA LEU A 115 14.13 8.46 -17.79
C LEU A 115 13.28 7.71 -18.82
N LYS A 116 11.98 7.56 -18.52
CA LYS A 116 11.03 6.86 -19.38
C LYS A 116 10.30 7.86 -20.27
N ARG A 117 10.65 7.88 -21.56
CA ARG A 117 9.96 8.71 -22.58
C ARG A 117 8.62 8.09 -22.97
N GLY A 118 7.63 8.17 -22.07
CA GLY A 118 6.26 7.78 -22.33
C GLY A 118 5.35 9.00 -22.31
N ARG A 119 4.46 9.15 -23.29
CA ARG A 119 3.44 10.21 -23.24
C ARG A 119 2.43 9.85 -22.16
N TYR A 120 2.44 10.54 -21.02
CA TYR A 120 1.44 10.35 -19.97
C TYR A 120 0.06 10.72 -20.53
N ARG A 121 -0.87 9.76 -20.57
CA ARG A 121 -2.19 9.96 -21.19
C ARG A 121 -3.29 10.28 -20.17
N GLY A 122 -2.92 10.75 -18.97
CA GLY A 122 -3.86 11.06 -17.91
C GLY A 122 -4.37 9.83 -17.14
N GLU A 123 -5.14 10.11 -16.10
CA GLU A 123 -5.67 9.14 -15.12
C GLU A 123 -6.95 8.45 -15.57
N THR A 124 -7.54 8.88 -16.68
CA THR A 124 -8.82 8.37 -17.18
C THR A 124 -8.69 7.09 -18.01
N ARG A 125 -7.46 6.62 -18.26
CA ARG A 125 -7.19 5.39 -19.01
C ARG A 125 -6.81 4.25 -18.07
N PHE A 126 -7.40 3.07 -18.30
CA PHE A 126 -6.92 1.80 -17.72
C PHE A 126 -5.41 1.63 -18.04
N PRO A 127 -4.52 1.33 -17.07
CA PRO A 127 -4.74 0.89 -15.68
C PRO A 127 -4.83 2.01 -14.62
N TRP A 128 -4.58 3.27 -14.96
CA TRP A 128 -4.45 4.38 -14.02
C TRP A 128 -5.76 4.87 -13.39
N VAL A 129 -6.90 4.42 -13.92
CA VAL A 129 -8.24 4.68 -13.37
C VAL A 129 -8.38 4.19 -11.93
N LEU A 130 -7.65 3.15 -11.55
CA LEU A 130 -7.64 2.58 -10.19
C LEU A 130 -7.26 3.62 -9.11
N ASN A 131 -6.45 4.61 -9.46
CA ASN A 131 -6.06 5.68 -8.53
C ASN A 131 -7.22 6.60 -8.16
N ASN A 132 -8.21 6.75 -9.04
CA ASN A 132 -9.37 7.59 -8.77
C ASN A 132 -10.33 6.97 -7.73
N TYR A 133 -10.18 5.66 -7.45
CA TYR A 133 -11.05 4.94 -6.51
C TYR A 133 -10.61 5.06 -5.03
N HIS A 134 -9.65 5.93 -4.71
CA HIS A 134 -9.15 6.11 -3.35
C HIS A 134 -10.27 6.31 -2.30
N ARG A 135 -11.28 7.12 -2.64
CA ARG A 135 -12.43 7.37 -1.77
C ARG A 135 -13.20 6.07 -1.45
N TYR A 136 -13.38 5.18 -2.41
CA TYR A 136 -14.14 3.95 -2.21
C TYR A 136 -13.34 2.94 -1.39
N PHE A 137 -12.03 2.82 -1.64
CA PHE A 137 -11.14 2.01 -0.80
C PHE A 137 -11.06 2.53 0.63
N LEU A 138 -11.14 3.84 0.84
CA LEU A 138 -11.20 4.44 2.17
C LEU A 138 -12.48 4.02 2.90
N LEU A 139 -13.64 4.19 2.26
CA LEU A 139 -14.93 3.78 2.83
C LEU A 139 -14.94 2.30 3.21
N LEU A 140 -14.42 1.45 2.33
CA LEU A 140 -14.34 0.01 2.57
C LEU A 140 -13.34 -0.34 3.68
N SER A 141 -12.21 0.36 3.75
CA SER A 141 -11.21 0.18 4.82
C SER A 141 -11.72 0.63 6.18
N LEU A 142 -12.56 1.67 6.25
CA LEU A 142 -13.20 2.09 7.50
C LEU A 142 -14.11 1.00 8.06
N ILE A 143 -14.83 0.28 7.21
CA ILE A 143 -15.66 -0.86 7.63
C ILE A 143 -14.77 -1.95 8.25
N VAL A 144 -13.67 -2.30 7.59
CA VAL A 144 -12.69 -3.27 8.11
C VAL A 144 -12.12 -2.81 9.45
N LEU A 145 -11.77 -1.52 9.57
CA LEU A 145 -11.24 -0.94 10.80
C LEU A 145 -12.22 -1.08 11.97
N LEU A 146 -13.53 -0.86 11.75
CA LEU A 146 -14.54 -1.04 12.80
C LEU A 146 -14.58 -2.48 13.32
N PHE A 147 -14.44 -3.48 12.44
CA PHE A 147 -14.37 -4.88 12.86
C PHE A 147 -13.11 -5.17 13.69
N LEU A 148 -11.95 -4.69 13.23
CA LEU A 148 -10.69 -4.84 13.97
C LEU A 148 -10.76 -4.17 15.35
N TRP A 149 -11.49 -3.06 15.49
CA TRP A 149 -11.72 -2.42 16.78
C TRP A 149 -12.48 -3.31 17.77
N VAL A 150 -13.47 -4.07 17.30
CA VAL A 150 -14.21 -5.04 18.14
C VAL A 150 -13.28 -6.15 18.61
N ASP A 151 -12.40 -6.65 17.74
CA ASP A 151 -11.43 -7.68 18.11
C ASP A 151 -10.41 -7.17 19.11
N VAL A 152 -9.97 -5.91 18.99
CA VAL A 152 -9.09 -5.26 19.96
C VAL A 152 -9.77 -5.16 21.33
N VAL A 153 -11.04 -4.74 21.39
CA VAL A 153 -11.79 -4.68 22.66
C VAL A 153 -11.93 -6.08 23.29
N ARG A 154 -12.14 -7.12 22.49
CA ARG A 154 -12.19 -8.51 22.99
C ARG A 154 -10.83 -9.02 23.44
N ALA A 155 -9.75 -8.66 22.74
CA ALA A 155 -8.40 -9.01 23.15
C ALA A 155 -8.06 -8.42 24.53
N PHE A 156 -8.59 -7.23 24.84
CA PHE A 156 -8.44 -6.62 26.16
C PHE A 156 -9.38 -7.21 27.24
N MET A 157 -10.45 -7.92 26.86
CA MET A 157 -11.46 -8.47 27.77
C MET A 157 -11.36 -9.99 27.83
N LEU A 158 -10.37 -10.50 28.56
CA LEU A 158 -10.15 -11.93 28.76
C LEU A 158 -10.76 -12.35 30.10
N HIS A 159 -11.74 -13.27 30.08
CA HIS A 159 -12.41 -13.81 31.29
C HIS A 159 -13.05 -12.76 32.24
N GLY A 160 -13.52 -11.63 31.71
CA GLY A 160 -14.18 -10.59 32.50
C GLY A 160 -13.23 -9.62 33.22
N HIS A 161 -11.92 -9.73 32.99
CA HIS A 161 -10.91 -8.80 33.47
C HIS A 161 -10.28 -8.02 32.31
N LEU A 162 -10.01 -6.73 32.54
CA LEU A 162 -9.30 -5.88 31.59
C LEU A 162 -7.81 -6.21 31.63
N LEU A 163 -7.29 -6.86 30.60
CA LEU A 163 -5.90 -7.29 30.48
C LEU A 163 -5.15 -6.33 29.56
N ILE A 164 -4.39 -5.38 30.13
CA ILE A 164 -3.51 -4.46 29.38
C ILE A 164 -2.07 -4.96 29.54
N GLY A 165 -1.61 -5.76 28.59
CA GLY A 165 -0.27 -6.36 28.63
C GLY A 165 -0.23 -7.71 29.33
N LEU A 166 0.96 -8.34 29.34
CA LEU A 166 1.20 -9.74 29.70
C LEU A 166 0.92 -10.05 31.18
#